data_AF-A0A6Y4K8K1-F1
#
_entry.id   AF-A0A6Y4K8K1-F1
#
_cell.length_a   1.000
_cell.length_b   1.000
_cell.length_c   1.000
_cell.angle_alpha   90.00
_cell.angle_beta   90.00
_cell.angle_gamma   90.00
#
_symmetry.space_group_name_H-M   'P 1'
#
loop_
_entity.id
_entity.type
_entity.pdbx_description
1 polymer ?
#
loop_
_entity_poly.entity_id
_entity_poly.type
_entity_poly.pdbx_seq_one_letter_code
_entity_poly.pdbx_strand_id
1 'polypeptide(L)'
;MYDKKLSDIYLENIAKIEAQPANVRDEYLLGEIKKSLNEVLKNNPEESLVSSHDKRLGHVRFDFYRNLFLLKGSNAFLEAGKHGCHHLQPGGGCIYLDADMLLTGKLGTLYLPDGIAVHVSRKGNSMSLENGIIAVNRSEHPALKKGLEIMHSKPYGDPYIDGVCGGLRHYFNCSIRHNYEEFCNFIEFKHEHIFMDTSSLTISSWR
;
A
#
# COMPACT_ATOMS: atom_id res chain seq x y z
N MET A 1 -12.39 6.17 8.95
CA MET A 1 -11.29 7.16 9.09
C MET A 1 -10.38 7.25 7.87
N TYR A 2 -10.09 6.13 7.17
CA TYR A 2 -9.25 6.13 5.95
C TYR A 2 -10.06 6.00 4.65
N ASP A 3 -11.38 6.05 4.75
CA ASP A 3 -12.28 5.82 3.62
C ASP A 3 -12.56 7.12 2.86
N LYS A 4 -12.97 6.99 1.61
CA LYS A 4 -13.40 8.11 0.74
C LYS A 4 -14.42 7.61 -0.26
N LYS A 5 -15.49 8.39 -0.52
CA LYS A 5 -16.50 8.04 -1.53
C LYS A 5 -15.88 7.98 -2.92
N LEU A 6 -16.25 6.98 -3.71
CA LEU A 6 -15.79 6.88 -5.10
C LEU A 6 -16.34 8.02 -5.97
N SER A 7 -17.58 8.46 -5.71
CA SER A 7 -18.17 9.61 -6.39
C SER A 7 -17.29 10.86 -6.29
N ASP A 8 -16.76 11.13 -5.09
CA ASP A 8 -15.93 12.30 -4.82
C ASP A 8 -14.60 12.19 -5.58
N ILE A 9 -13.96 11.03 -5.56
CA ILE A 9 -12.72 10.78 -6.31
C ILE A 9 -12.95 10.98 -7.81
N TYR A 10 -14.05 10.48 -8.37
CA TYR A 10 -14.36 10.63 -9.79
C TYR A 10 -14.67 12.08 -10.16
N LEU A 11 -15.49 12.78 -9.38
CA LEU A 11 -15.81 14.18 -9.62
C LEU A 11 -14.58 15.09 -9.52
N GLU A 12 -13.70 14.87 -8.54
CA GLU A 12 -12.43 15.59 -8.40
C GLU A 12 -11.53 15.37 -9.63
N ASN A 13 -11.42 14.13 -10.14
CA ASN A 13 -10.62 13.85 -11.32
C ASN A 13 -11.23 14.44 -12.61
N ILE A 14 -12.55 14.36 -12.78
CA ILE A 14 -13.25 15.00 -13.90
C ILE A 14 -12.95 16.50 -13.90
N ALA A 15 -13.15 17.18 -12.76
CA ALA A 15 -12.88 18.60 -12.64
C ALA A 15 -11.40 18.93 -12.93
N LYS A 16 -10.46 18.13 -12.43
CA LYS A 16 -9.02 18.32 -12.67
C LYS A 16 -8.63 18.13 -14.13
N ILE A 17 -9.23 17.17 -14.85
CA ILE A 17 -8.95 16.94 -16.27
C ILE A 17 -9.60 18.04 -17.11
N GLU A 18 -10.85 18.41 -16.82
CA GLU A 18 -11.57 19.48 -17.54
C GLU A 18 -10.95 20.87 -17.32
N ALA A 19 -10.21 21.09 -16.22
CA ALA A 19 -9.45 22.32 -16.00
C ALA A 19 -8.19 22.45 -16.89
N GLN A 20 -7.73 21.37 -17.54
CA GLN A 20 -6.55 21.39 -18.41
C GLN A 20 -6.91 21.87 -19.82
N PRO A 21 -5.93 22.40 -20.59
CA PRO A 21 -6.12 22.68 -22.01
C PRO A 21 -6.49 21.41 -22.79
N ALA A 22 -7.44 21.51 -23.74
CA ALA A 22 -7.98 20.36 -24.48
C ALA A 22 -6.91 19.52 -25.20
N ASN A 23 -5.81 20.13 -25.63
CA ASN A 23 -4.71 19.44 -26.33
C ASN A 23 -3.81 18.56 -25.43
N VAL A 24 -3.97 18.63 -24.10
CA VAL A 24 -3.20 17.80 -23.15
C VAL A 24 -4.10 16.92 -22.26
N ARG A 25 -5.42 16.98 -22.44
CA ARG A 25 -6.36 16.15 -21.69
C ARG A 25 -6.22 14.70 -22.11
N ASP A 26 -6.24 13.82 -21.11
CA ASP A 26 -6.46 12.40 -21.34
C ASP A 26 -7.98 12.15 -21.48
N GLU A 27 -8.49 12.35 -22.70
CA GLU A 27 -9.92 12.18 -23.02
C GLU A 27 -10.38 10.72 -22.87
N TYR A 28 -9.48 9.75 -23.06
CA TYR A 28 -9.78 8.34 -22.83
C TYR A 28 -10.04 8.08 -21.34
N LEU A 29 -9.12 8.53 -20.48
CA LEU A 29 -9.29 8.42 -19.03
C LEU A 29 -10.54 9.18 -18.55
N LEU A 30 -10.79 10.38 -19.08
CA LEU A 30 -12.00 11.15 -18.73
C LEU A 30 -13.30 10.37 -19.05
N GLY A 31 -13.34 9.71 -20.21
CA GLY A 31 -14.46 8.86 -20.62
C GLY A 31 -14.69 7.68 -19.67
N GLU A 32 -13.64 6.95 -19.31
CA GLU A 32 -13.73 5.81 -18.40
C GLU A 32 -14.14 6.23 -16.97
N ILE A 33 -13.65 7.38 -16.49
CA ILE A 33 -14.05 7.92 -15.17
C ILE A 33 -15.54 8.28 -15.18
N LYS A 34 -16.02 8.98 -16.22
CA LYS A 34 -17.46 9.32 -16.35
C LYS A 34 -18.34 8.08 -16.40
N LYS A 35 -17.91 7.04 -17.12
CA LYS A 35 -18.59 5.74 -17.17
C LYS A 35 -18.62 5.07 -15.79
N SER A 36 -17.49 5.05 -15.08
CA SER A 36 -17.37 4.44 -13.75
C SER A 36 -18.25 5.16 -12.72
N LEU A 37 -18.27 6.50 -12.75
CA LEU A 37 -19.17 7.31 -11.93
C LEU A 37 -20.64 6.99 -12.21
N ASN A 38 -21.03 6.89 -13.47
CA ASN A 38 -22.40 6.53 -13.85
C ASN A 38 -22.81 5.16 -13.29
N GLU A 39 -21.92 4.16 -13.35
CA GLU A 39 -22.19 2.84 -12.79
C GLU A 39 -22.28 2.86 -11.26
N VAL A 40 -21.44 3.64 -10.57
CA VAL A 40 -21.57 3.85 -9.11
C VAL A 40 -22.92 4.48 -8.78
N LEU A 41 -23.33 5.54 -9.49
CA LEU A 41 -24.61 6.23 -9.25
C LEU A 41 -25.83 5.35 -9.51
N LYS A 42 -25.76 4.38 -10.44
CA LYS A 42 -26.86 3.43 -10.69
C LYS A 42 -26.94 2.33 -9.64
N ASN A 43 -25.80 1.81 -9.20
CA ASN A 43 -25.75 0.57 -8.40
C ASN A 43 -25.64 0.85 -6.90
N ASN A 44 -24.77 1.78 -6.49
CA ASN A 44 -24.58 2.17 -5.10
C ASN A 44 -23.91 3.56 -5.00
N PRO A 45 -24.68 4.66 -4.93
CA PRO A 45 -24.13 6.02 -4.84
C PRO A 45 -23.22 6.26 -3.63
N GLU A 46 -23.38 5.48 -2.56
CA GLU A 46 -22.58 5.57 -1.34
C GLU A 46 -21.34 4.66 -1.37
N GLU A 47 -21.00 4.09 -2.54
CA GLU A 47 -19.80 3.27 -2.68
C GLU A 47 -18.53 4.07 -2.39
N SER A 48 -17.68 3.47 -1.56
CA SER A 48 -16.43 4.04 -1.08
C SER A 48 -15.23 3.16 -1.43
N LEU A 49 -14.02 3.67 -1.21
CA LEU A 49 -12.79 2.90 -1.37
C LEU A 49 -12.84 1.62 -0.55
N VAL A 50 -13.20 1.70 0.74
CA VAL A 50 -13.29 0.54 1.61
C VAL A 50 -14.34 -0.44 1.10
N SER A 51 -15.57 0.01 0.84
CA SER A 51 -16.65 -0.91 0.42
C SER A 51 -16.37 -1.56 -0.94
N SER A 52 -15.74 -0.83 -1.86
CA SER A 52 -15.39 -1.35 -3.19
C SER A 52 -14.29 -2.42 -3.10
N HIS A 53 -13.26 -2.19 -2.29
CA HIS A 53 -12.21 -3.18 -2.04
C HIS A 53 -12.72 -4.38 -1.23
N ASP A 54 -13.70 -4.16 -0.35
CA ASP A 54 -14.30 -5.23 0.45
C ASP A 54 -15.04 -6.28 -0.41
N LYS A 55 -15.60 -5.87 -1.54
CA LYS A 55 -16.29 -6.75 -2.51
C LYS A 55 -15.33 -7.57 -3.38
N ARG A 56 -14.01 -7.32 -3.32
CA ARG A 56 -13.02 -8.02 -4.15
C ARG A 56 -12.71 -9.41 -3.58
N LEU A 57 -12.47 -10.39 -4.46
CA LEU A 57 -12.27 -11.81 -4.09
C LEU A 57 -10.81 -12.28 -4.19
N GLY A 58 -9.87 -11.38 -4.46
CA GLY A 58 -8.47 -11.72 -4.70
C GLY A 58 -7.50 -10.86 -3.89
N HIS A 59 -6.23 -10.84 -4.31
CA HIS A 59 -5.12 -10.19 -3.59
C HIS A 59 -5.35 -8.73 -3.24
N VAL A 60 -5.98 -8.00 -4.15
CA VAL A 60 -6.35 -6.58 -3.98
C VAL A 60 -7.07 -6.32 -2.64
N ARG A 61 -7.93 -7.25 -2.15
CA ARG A 61 -8.63 -7.06 -0.87
C ARG A 61 -7.67 -7.14 0.32
N PHE A 62 -6.82 -8.15 0.37
CA PHE A 62 -5.90 -8.30 1.49
C PHE A 62 -4.76 -7.27 1.44
N ASP A 63 -4.33 -6.83 0.25
CA ASP A 63 -3.35 -5.76 0.10
C ASP A 63 -3.90 -4.43 0.64
N PHE A 64 -5.17 -4.13 0.33
CA PHE A 64 -5.85 -2.93 0.83
C PHE A 64 -5.90 -2.91 2.37
N TYR A 65 -6.40 -3.99 2.99
CA TYR A 65 -6.52 -4.05 4.43
C TYR A 65 -5.17 -4.16 5.15
N ARG A 66 -4.14 -4.76 4.53
CA ARG A 66 -2.76 -4.76 5.04
C ARG A 66 -2.26 -3.34 5.24
N ASN A 67 -2.42 -2.49 4.23
CA ASN A 67 -2.00 -1.08 4.31
C ASN A 67 -2.76 -0.31 5.40
N LEU A 68 -4.09 -0.48 5.49
CA LEU A 68 -4.88 0.20 6.52
C LEU A 68 -4.54 -0.26 7.94
N PHE A 69 -4.25 -1.55 8.13
CA PHE A 69 -3.83 -2.08 9.41
C PHE A 69 -2.46 -1.51 9.82
N LEU A 70 -1.52 -1.41 8.87
CA LEU A 70 -0.19 -0.84 9.11
C LEU A 70 -0.24 0.67 9.39
N LEU A 71 -1.23 1.39 8.85
CA LEU A 71 -1.52 2.77 9.26
C LEU A 71 -1.97 2.84 10.73
N LYS A 72 -2.82 1.92 11.19
CA LYS A 72 -3.17 1.83 12.62
C LYS A 72 -1.95 1.44 13.49
N GLY A 73 -1.06 0.61 12.97
CA GLY A 73 0.12 0.12 13.70
C GLY A 73 -0.26 -0.64 14.97
N SER A 74 0.49 -0.44 16.04
CA SER A 74 0.22 -1.07 17.35
C SER A 74 -1.16 -0.71 17.93
N ASN A 75 -1.76 0.42 17.52
CA ASN A 75 -3.08 0.83 18.02
C ASN A 75 -4.19 -0.16 17.62
N ALA A 76 -4.02 -0.88 16.51
CA ALA A 76 -5.00 -1.89 16.08
C ALA A 76 -5.16 -3.02 17.11
N PHE A 77 -4.11 -3.38 17.83
CA PHE A 77 -4.17 -4.40 18.89
C PHE A 77 -5.01 -3.93 20.08
N LEU A 78 -4.86 -2.66 20.46
CA LEU A 78 -5.62 -2.04 21.54
C LEU A 78 -7.10 -1.88 21.14
N GLU A 79 -7.36 -1.40 19.92
CA GLU A 79 -8.70 -1.23 19.37
C GLU A 79 -9.46 -2.56 19.26
N ALA A 80 -8.77 -3.65 18.94
CA ALA A 80 -9.34 -5.00 18.89
C ALA A 80 -9.53 -5.65 20.28
N GLY A 81 -9.27 -4.93 21.37
CA GLY A 81 -9.46 -5.42 22.75
C GLY A 81 -8.50 -6.55 23.13
N LYS A 82 -7.30 -6.63 22.53
CA LYS A 82 -6.36 -7.70 22.82
C LYS A 82 -5.71 -7.48 24.20
N HIS A 83 -6.00 -8.37 25.14
CA HIS A 83 -5.37 -8.40 26.45
C HIS A 83 -3.90 -8.85 26.37
N GLY A 84 -3.09 -8.48 27.37
CA GLY A 84 -1.67 -8.88 27.44
C GLY A 84 -0.70 -8.00 26.62
N CYS A 85 -1.18 -7.02 25.88
CA CYS A 85 -0.39 -6.10 25.06
C CYS A 85 0.25 -4.92 25.84
N HIS A 86 0.63 -5.12 27.09
CA HIS A 86 1.13 -4.07 28.01
C HIS A 86 2.41 -3.38 27.54
N HIS A 87 3.19 -4.01 26.65
CA HIS A 87 4.42 -3.48 26.09
C HIS A 87 4.19 -2.65 24.81
N LEU A 88 3.00 -2.71 24.21
CA LEU A 88 2.69 -1.91 23.03
C LEU A 88 2.44 -0.46 23.44
N GLN A 89 3.19 0.45 22.83
CA GLN A 89 3.01 1.88 23.04
C GLN A 89 1.91 2.39 22.08
N PRO A 90 1.00 3.27 22.55
CA PRO A 90 0.12 4.01 21.64
C PRO A 90 0.94 4.76 20.59
N GLY A 91 0.56 4.60 19.33
CA GLY A 91 1.31 5.15 18.19
C GLY A 91 2.51 4.30 17.74
N GLY A 92 2.75 3.15 18.37
CA GLY A 92 3.83 2.23 18.03
C GLY A 92 3.69 1.61 16.63
N GLY A 93 4.81 1.13 16.11
CA GLY A 93 4.94 0.51 14.80
C GLY A 93 4.34 -0.90 14.68
N CYS A 94 4.70 -1.57 13.59
CA CYS A 94 4.35 -2.97 13.30
C CYS A 94 5.31 -3.53 12.23
N ILE A 95 5.61 -4.83 12.29
CA ILE A 95 6.37 -5.55 11.26
C ILE A 95 5.41 -6.58 10.66
N TYR A 96 4.91 -6.30 9.46
CA TYR A 96 4.16 -7.26 8.67
C TYR A 96 5.12 -8.18 7.92
N LEU A 97 4.83 -9.48 7.95
CA LEU A 97 5.55 -10.53 7.23
C LEU A 97 4.51 -11.43 6.55
N ASP A 98 4.71 -11.75 5.27
CA ASP A 98 4.02 -12.85 4.63
C ASP A 98 4.32 -14.15 5.39
N ALA A 99 3.36 -15.08 5.38
CA ALA A 99 3.43 -16.30 6.19
C ALA A 99 4.59 -17.24 5.78
N ASP A 100 5.13 -17.06 4.57
CA ASP A 100 6.23 -17.83 4.02
C ASP A 100 7.62 -17.18 4.27
N MET A 101 7.67 -16.13 5.09
CA MET A 101 8.90 -15.52 5.62
C MET A 101 9.36 -16.31 6.86
N LEU A 102 10.17 -17.35 6.66
CA LEU A 102 10.55 -18.28 7.74
C LEU A 102 11.59 -17.66 8.68
N LEU A 103 11.21 -17.45 9.95
CA LEU A 103 12.14 -17.03 10.99
C LEU A 103 13.06 -18.20 11.39
N THR A 104 14.37 -17.99 11.30
CA THR A 104 15.40 -18.96 11.73
C THR A 104 16.10 -18.55 13.03
N GLY A 105 15.70 -17.41 13.61
CA GLY A 105 16.30 -16.83 14.81
C GLY A 105 15.54 -15.60 15.29
N LYS A 106 16.03 -14.96 16.37
CA LYS A 106 15.48 -13.69 16.85
C LYS A 106 15.80 -12.56 15.87
N LEU A 107 14.86 -11.63 15.70
CA LEU A 107 15.06 -10.44 14.85
C LEU A 107 15.90 -9.33 15.52
N GLY A 108 16.00 -9.33 16.84
CA GLY A 108 16.70 -8.28 17.57
C GLY A 108 16.08 -6.89 17.36
N THR A 109 16.92 -5.85 17.39
CA THR A 109 16.52 -4.47 17.12
C THR A 109 16.85 -4.12 15.67
N LEU A 110 15.87 -3.57 14.95
CA LEU A 110 16.02 -3.18 13.55
C LEU A 110 16.29 -1.67 13.44
N TYR A 111 17.11 -1.29 12.46
CA TYR A 111 17.39 0.11 12.11
C TYR A 111 17.05 0.31 10.63
N LEU A 112 16.01 1.09 10.36
CA LEU A 112 15.43 1.26 9.03
C LEU A 112 15.48 2.74 8.62
N PRO A 113 15.64 3.07 7.33
CA PRO A 113 15.66 4.45 6.87
C PRO A 113 14.32 5.13 7.19
N ASP A 114 14.37 6.19 7.99
CA ASP A 114 13.21 6.90 8.53
C ASP A 114 12.18 6.00 9.24
N GLY A 115 12.61 4.81 9.68
CA GLY A 115 11.73 3.86 10.36
C GLY A 115 10.79 3.07 9.44
N ILE A 116 11.05 3.00 8.13
CA ILE A 116 10.33 2.12 7.20
C ILE A 116 11.28 1.31 6.30
N ALA A 117 10.93 0.06 6.04
CA ALA A 117 11.54 -0.76 4.99
C ALA A 117 10.54 -1.79 4.47
N VAL A 118 10.72 -2.23 3.23
CA VAL A 118 9.85 -3.22 2.58
C VAL A 118 10.64 -4.35 1.93
N HIS A 119 9.97 -5.44 1.61
CA HIS A 119 10.59 -6.51 0.82
C HIS A 119 11.03 -5.97 -0.55
N VAL A 120 12.17 -6.46 -1.05
CA VAL A 120 12.58 -6.32 -2.44
C VAL A 120 12.75 -7.72 -2.99
N SER A 121 11.86 -8.13 -3.89
CA SER A 121 11.99 -9.40 -4.59
C SER A 121 13.10 -9.28 -5.62
N ARG A 122 14.00 -10.28 -5.65
CA ARG A 122 15.11 -10.41 -6.59
C ARG A 122 15.00 -11.74 -7.33
N LYS A 123 14.03 -11.84 -8.24
CA LYS A 123 13.76 -13.06 -9.03
C LYS A 123 14.35 -12.93 -10.43
N GLY A 124 15.27 -13.82 -10.78
CA GLY A 124 15.99 -13.74 -12.04
C GLY A 124 16.87 -12.49 -12.11
N ASN A 125 16.77 -11.73 -13.21
CA ASN A 125 17.60 -10.54 -13.45
C ASN A 125 16.89 -9.22 -13.12
N SER A 126 15.74 -9.26 -12.43
CA SER A 126 14.99 -8.06 -12.04
C SER A 126 14.87 -7.93 -10.53
N MET A 127 14.66 -6.70 -10.07
CA MET A 127 14.27 -6.40 -8.70
C MET A 127 13.03 -5.52 -8.67
N SER A 128 12.17 -5.76 -7.69
CA SER A 128 10.92 -5.01 -7.50
C SER A 128 10.68 -4.78 -6.01
N LEU A 129 10.18 -3.59 -5.66
CA LEU A 129 9.55 -3.37 -4.35
C LEU A 129 8.39 -4.35 -4.20
N GLU A 130 8.23 -4.95 -3.03
CA GLU A 130 7.18 -5.91 -2.73
C GLU A 130 6.55 -5.61 -1.36
N ASN A 131 5.28 -5.97 -1.22
CA ASN A 131 4.53 -5.74 0.02
C ASN A 131 4.53 -6.94 0.98
N GLY A 132 5.30 -8.00 0.69
CA GLY A 132 5.40 -9.21 1.50
C GLY A 132 6.15 -9.04 2.83
N ILE A 133 6.94 -7.96 2.95
CA ILE A 133 7.41 -7.44 4.23
C ILE A 133 7.13 -5.94 4.23
N ILE A 134 6.51 -5.43 5.28
CA ILE A 134 6.41 -3.99 5.53
C ILE A 134 6.66 -3.75 7.02
N ALA A 135 7.80 -3.15 7.33
CA ALA A 135 8.15 -2.78 8.69
C ALA A 135 8.03 -1.26 8.84
N VAL A 136 7.27 -0.81 9.85
CA VAL A 136 7.15 0.61 10.23
C VAL A 136 7.41 0.75 11.72
N ASN A 137 8.12 1.81 12.13
CA ASN A 137 8.42 2.08 13.55
C ASN A 137 7.28 2.81 14.29
N ARG A 138 6.29 3.34 13.57
CA ARG A 138 5.17 4.13 14.11
C ARG A 138 3.88 3.93 13.31
N SER A 139 2.74 4.12 13.96
CA SER A 139 1.45 4.28 13.28
C SER A 139 1.43 5.53 12.41
N GLU A 140 0.55 5.58 11.41
CA GLU A 140 0.42 6.69 10.45
C GLU A 140 1.76 7.06 9.80
N HIS A 141 2.59 6.06 9.48
CA HIS A 141 3.89 6.31 8.88
C HIS A 141 3.74 7.17 7.60
N PRO A 142 4.49 8.28 7.45
CA PRO A 142 4.28 9.24 6.36
C PRO A 142 4.27 8.63 4.95
N ALA A 143 5.15 7.67 4.68
CA ALA A 143 5.18 6.98 3.38
C ALA A 143 3.89 6.21 3.05
N LEU A 144 3.32 5.48 4.02
CA LEU A 144 2.05 4.76 3.84
C LEU A 144 0.88 5.74 3.79
N LYS A 145 0.95 6.83 4.56
CA LYS A 145 -0.04 7.91 4.50
C LYS A 145 -0.05 8.59 3.13
N LYS A 146 1.13 8.76 2.52
CA LYS A 146 1.26 9.25 1.15
C LYS A 146 0.68 8.28 0.13
N GLY A 147 0.86 6.97 0.33
CA GLY A 147 0.20 5.94 -0.47
C GLY A 147 -1.33 6.05 -0.40
N LEU A 148 -1.89 6.21 0.80
CA LEU A 148 -3.33 6.44 0.98
C LEU A 148 -3.79 7.73 0.30
N GLU A 149 -3.03 8.82 0.39
CA GLU A 149 -3.32 10.08 -0.30
C GLU A 149 -3.37 9.90 -1.83
N ILE A 150 -2.45 9.12 -2.40
CA ILE A 150 -2.46 8.78 -3.83
C ILE A 150 -3.72 7.99 -4.17
N MET A 151 -4.09 6.98 -3.36
CA MET A 151 -5.33 6.22 -3.56
C MET A 151 -6.60 7.06 -3.42
N HIS A 152 -6.57 8.09 -2.56
CA HIS A 152 -7.67 9.07 -2.42
C HIS A 152 -7.75 10.05 -3.60
N SER A 153 -6.69 10.15 -4.41
CA SER A 153 -6.64 11.06 -5.56
C SER A 153 -6.77 10.34 -6.90
N LYS A 154 -6.31 9.11 -7.05
CA LYS A 154 -6.38 8.36 -8.32
C LYS A 154 -7.73 7.64 -8.46
N PRO A 155 -8.37 7.69 -9.64
CA PRO A 155 -9.69 7.07 -9.85
C PRO A 155 -9.66 5.54 -9.70
N TYR A 156 -8.52 4.91 -10.00
CA TYR A 156 -8.32 3.46 -9.96
C TYR A 156 -7.05 3.10 -9.18
N GLY A 157 -6.84 3.77 -8.04
CA GLY A 157 -5.65 3.54 -7.21
C GLY A 157 -5.54 2.09 -6.73
N ASP A 158 -4.39 1.47 -6.92
CA ASP A 158 -4.11 0.10 -6.50
C ASP A 158 -3.39 0.05 -5.14
N PRO A 159 -3.80 -0.82 -4.19
CA PRO A 159 -3.17 -0.91 -2.88
C PRO A 159 -1.66 -1.19 -2.90
N TYR A 160 -1.18 -1.97 -3.86
CA TYR A 160 0.24 -2.30 -3.95
C TYR A 160 1.01 -1.25 -4.76
N ILE A 161 0.58 -1.00 -6.01
CA ILE A 161 1.28 -0.12 -6.95
C ILE A 161 1.26 1.33 -6.45
N ASP A 162 0.14 1.80 -5.91
CA ASP A 162 -0.01 3.19 -5.44
C ASP A 162 0.13 3.30 -3.93
N GLY A 163 -0.56 2.43 -3.20
CA GLY A 163 -0.61 2.45 -1.74
C GLY A 163 0.73 2.12 -1.06
N VAL A 164 1.58 1.32 -1.70
CA VAL A 164 2.93 0.99 -1.19
C VAL A 164 4.01 1.59 -2.09
N CYS A 165 4.13 1.12 -3.33
CA CYS A 165 5.21 1.51 -4.25
C CYS A 165 5.16 3.01 -4.56
N GLY A 166 3.98 3.53 -4.92
CA GLY A 166 3.75 4.94 -5.17
C GLY A 166 4.01 5.81 -3.94
N GLY A 167 3.48 5.42 -2.78
CA GLY A 167 3.69 6.11 -1.51
C GLY A 167 5.17 6.23 -1.11
N LEU A 168 5.90 5.11 -1.14
CA LEU A 168 7.34 5.06 -0.85
C LEU A 168 8.15 5.93 -1.81
N ARG A 169 7.91 5.79 -3.12
CA ARG A 169 8.64 6.55 -4.15
C ARG A 169 8.36 8.04 -4.04
N HIS A 170 7.12 8.44 -3.76
CA HIS A 170 6.81 9.85 -3.52
C HIS A 170 7.48 10.39 -2.26
N TYR A 171 7.44 9.63 -1.17
CA TYR A 171 8.01 10.07 0.11
C TYR A 171 9.54 10.24 0.04
N PHE A 172 10.23 9.28 -0.58
CA PHE A 172 11.68 9.30 -0.74
C PHE A 172 12.16 9.94 -2.06
N ASN A 173 11.27 10.65 -2.77
CA ASN A 173 11.58 11.35 -4.02
C ASN A 173 12.17 10.49 -5.16
N CYS A 174 11.90 9.18 -5.19
CA CYS A 174 12.31 8.28 -6.28
C CYS A 174 11.39 8.41 -7.52
N SER A 175 11.54 9.51 -8.26
CA SER A 175 10.83 9.74 -9.53
C SER A 175 11.28 8.78 -10.64
N ILE A 176 10.65 8.84 -11.82
CA ILE A 176 11.05 8.05 -13.01
C ILE A 176 12.44 8.43 -13.56
N ARG A 177 13.05 9.52 -13.08
CA ARG A 177 14.39 9.95 -13.46
C ARG A 177 15.48 9.47 -12.51
N HIS A 178 15.12 8.86 -11.39
CA HIS A 178 16.06 8.29 -10.43
C HIS A 178 16.35 6.82 -10.75
N ASN A 179 17.49 6.31 -10.27
CA ASN A 179 17.83 4.90 -10.40
C ASN A 179 16.93 4.06 -9.47
N TYR A 180 16.07 3.22 -10.06
CA TYR A 180 15.15 2.38 -9.31
C TYR A 180 15.88 1.29 -8.51
N GLU A 181 16.98 0.73 -9.02
CA GLU A 181 17.76 -0.29 -8.32
C GLU A 181 18.44 0.28 -7.08
N GLU A 182 18.94 1.51 -7.16
CA GLU A 182 19.49 2.23 -6.02
C GLU A 182 18.42 2.44 -4.93
N PHE A 183 17.20 2.82 -5.33
CA PHE A 183 16.10 2.97 -4.38
C PHE A 183 15.69 1.63 -3.75
N CYS A 184 15.63 0.56 -4.54
CA CYS A 184 15.40 -0.79 -4.03
C CYS A 184 16.46 -1.17 -2.98
N ASN A 185 17.74 -0.97 -3.28
CA ASN A 185 18.83 -1.26 -2.34
C ASN A 185 18.73 -0.44 -1.04
N PHE A 186 18.27 0.81 -1.13
CA PHE A 186 18.09 1.71 0.01
C PHE A 186 16.95 1.28 0.93
N ILE A 187 15.80 0.87 0.37
CA ILE A 187 14.57 0.58 1.13
C ILE A 187 14.38 -0.90 1.48
N GLU A 188 15.30 -1.76 1.03
CA GLU A 188 15.24 -3.21 1.21
C GLU A 188 15.32 -3.61 2.69
N PHE A 189 14.28 -4.32 3.15
CA PHE A 189 14.31 -5.03 4.40
C PHE A 189 15.25 -6.24 4.27
N LYS A 190 16.40 -6.19 4.94
CA LYS A 190 17.38 -7.29 4.99
C LYS A 190 17.42 -7.87 6.39
N HIS A 191 17.42 -9.19 6.50
CA HIS A 191 17.58 -9.86 7.78
C HIS A 191 18.14 -11.28 7.60
N GLU A 192 19.23 -11.62 8.29
CA GLU A 192 19.87 -12.94 8.19
C GLU A 192 19.00 -14.08 8.75
N HIS A 193 18.19 -13.78 9.76
CA HIS A 193 17.27 -14.75 10.37
C HIS A 193 15.88 -14.84 9.72
N ILE A 194 15.72 -14.36 8.49
CA ILE A 194 14.49 -14.56 7.72
C ILE A 194 14.85 -15.20 6.39
N PHE A 195 14.39 -16.44 6.17
CA PHE A 195 14.40 -17.04 4.85
C PHE A 195 13.15 -16.59 4.10
N MET A 196 13.33 -15.66 3.15
CA MET A 196 12.25 -14.89 2.54
C MET A 196 11.56 -15.61 1.38
N ASP A 197 10.25 -15.40 1.23
CA ASP A 197 9.42 -15.80 0.09
C ASP A 197 9.54 -17.30 -0.26
N THR A 198 9.42 -18.16 0.74
CA THR A 198 9.57 -19.62 0.56
C THR A 198 8.45 -20.25 -0.27
N SER A 199 7.34 -19.55 -0.53
CA SER A 199 6.33 -19.98 -1.51
C SER A 199 6.91 -20.07 -2.93
N SER A 200 7.98 -19.32 -3.24
CA SER A 200 8.70 -19.43 -4.52
C SER A 200 9.41 -20.78 -4.72
N LEU A 201 9.65 -21.54 -3.64
CA LEU A 201 10.20 -22.90 -3.70
C LEU A 201 9.10 -23.95 -3.93
N THR A 202 7.84 -23.56 -3.85
CA THR A 202 6.67 -24.42 -4.01
C THR A 202 5.69 -23.77 -4.98
N ILE A 203 4.55 -23.29 -4.47
CA ILE A 203 3.55 -22.55 -5.22
C ILE A 203 3.05 -21.40 -4.36
N SER A 204 2.72 -20.28 -5.00
CA SER A 204 2.04 -19.18 -4.33
C SER A 204 0.64 -19.61 -3.89
N SER A 205 0.17 -19.07 -2.76
CA SER A 205 -1.15 -19.42 -2.20
C SER A 205 -2.32 -18.68 -2.85
N TRP A 206 -2.09 -17.79 -3.81
CA TRP A 206 -3.13 -16.94 -4.41
C TRP A 206 -2.95 -16.66 -5.91
N ARG A 207 -1.84 -17.10 -6.52
CA ARG A 207 -1.60 -16.94 -7.97
C ARG A 207 -2.19 -18.08 -8.77
#